data_AF-A0A7S3ASN6-F1
#
_entry.id   AF-A0A7S3ASN6-F1
#
_cell.length_a   1.000
_cell.length_b   1.000
_cell.length_c   1.000
_cell.angle_alpha   90.00
_cell.angle_beta   90.00
_cell.angle_gamma   90.00
#
_symmetry.space_group_name_H-M   'P 1'
#
loop_
_entity.id
_entity.type
_entity.pdbx_description
1 polymer ?
#
loop_
_entity_poly.entity_id
_entity_poly.type
_entity_poly.pdbx_seq_one_letter_code
_entity_poly.pdbx_strand_id
1 'polypeptide(L)'
;IAGAYWRGDETRPMLQRIYGTAWENAEQLAEHQRIQAEAKRRDHRVVGKALNLFSIQQEAGGGLVFWHPKGARIRRLLEDYWKQEHLDGGYELLYTPHMASVELWKTSGHFDFY
;
A
#
# COMPACT_ATOMS: atom_id res chain seq x y z
N ILE A 1 15.43 -11.63 -8.55
CA ILE A 1 14.75 -11.99 -9.81
C ILE A 1 13.29 -11.60 -9.66
N ALA A 2 12.74 -10.79 -10.57
CA ALA A 2 11.34 -10.38 -10.50
C ALA A 2 10.53 -11.07 -11.60
N GLY A 3 9.29 -11.46 -11.30
CA GLY A 3 8.33 -11.94 -12.28
C GLY A 3 7.59 -10.76 -12.92
N ALA A 4 7.25 -10.90 -14.19
CA ALA A 4 6.36 -9.98 -14.88
C ALA A 4 5.47 -10.74 -15.85
N TYR A 5 4.28 -10.23 -16.11
CA TYR A 5 3.38 -10.76 -17.11
C TYR A 5 3.36 -9.83 -18.32
N TRP A 6 3.25 -10.39 -19.53
CA TRP A 6 3.17 -9.59 -20.75
C TRP A 6 1.94 -8.68 -20.69
N ARG A 7 2.14 -7.36 -20.77
CA ARG A 7 1.08 -6.33 -20.59
C ARG A 7 0.32 -6.43 -19.26
N GLY A 8 0.89 -7.08 -18.24
CA GLY A 8 0.20 -7.31 -16.96
C GLY A 8 -0.88 -8.39 -17.00
N ASP A 9 -0.99 -9.14 -18.10
CA ASP A 9 -1.98 -10.21 -18.27
C ASP A 9 -1.52 -11.49 -17.56
N GLU A 10 -2.05 -11.71 -16.36
CA GLU A 10 -1.72 -12.84 -15.48
C GLU A 10 -2.08 -14.22 -16.06
N THR A 11 -2.89 -14.28 -17.13
CA THR A 11 -3.22 -15.53 -17.83
C THR A 11 -2.08 -16.03 -18.71
N ARG A 12 -1.09 -15.18 -19.01
CA ARG A 12 0.06 -15.51 -19.86
C ARG A 12 1.21 -16.11 -19.04
N PRO A 13 2.18 -16.78 -19.69
CA PRO A 13 3.37 -17.27 -19.01
C PRO A 13 4.14 -16.16 -18.28
N MET A 14 4.58 -16.45 -17.05
CA MET A 14 5.40 -15.54 -16.25
C MET A 14 6.76 -15.34 -16.90
N LEU A 15 7.13 -14.09 -17.18
CA LEU A 15 8.43 -13.68 -17.70
C LEU A 15 9.40 -13.36 -16.56
N GLN A 16 10.69 -13.58 -16.81
CA GLN A 16 11.75 -13.21 -15.88
C GLN A 16 12.29 -11.80 -16.21
N ARG A 17 12.19 -10.89 -15.25
CA ARG A 17 12.76 -9.53 -15.35
C ARG A 17 14.04 -9.42 -14.52
N ILE A 18 15.10 -8.94 -15.17
CA ILE A 18 16.39 -8.61 -14.54
C ILE A 18 16.49 -7.08 -14.49
N TYR A 19 16.68 -6.51 -13.30
CA TYR A 19 16.89 -5.08 -13.12
C TYR A 19 18.39 -4.77 -13.16
N GLY A 20 18.74 -3.64 -13.76
CA GLY A 20 20.10 -3.12 -13.81
C GLY A 20 20.09 -1.59 -13.88
N THR A 21 21.23 -0.98 -13.58
CA THR A 21 21.45 0.47 -13.69
C THR A 21 22.84 0.70 -14.27
N ALA A 22 23.04 1.80 -14.99
CA ALA A 22 24.30 2.16 -15.62
C ALA A 22 24.61 3.63 -15.33
N TRP A 23 25.89 3.94 -15.16
CA TRP A 23 26.40 5.25 -14.75
C TRP A 23 27.67 5.58 -15.52
N GLU A 24 27.97 6.86 -15.70
CA GLU A 24 29.13 7.32 -16.47
C GLU A 24 30.44 7.11 -15.70
N ASN A 25 30.38 7.12 -14.36
CA ASN A 25 31.54 6.91 -13.50
C ASN A 25 31.18 6.17 -12.20
N ALA A 26 32.21 5.72 -11.48
CA ALA A 26 32.07 4.95 -10.25
C ALA A 26 31.49 5.76 -9.07
N GLU A 27 31.73 7.07 -9.03
CA GLU A 27 31.23 7.95 -7.96
C GLU A 27 29.70 8.08 -8.01
N GLN A 28 29.15 8.24 -9.22
CA GLN A 28 27.70 8.26 -9.44
C GLN A 28 27.02 6.95 -9.04
N LEU A 29 27.64 5.80 -9.37
CA LEU A 29 27.14 4.50 -8.95
C LEU A 29 27.18 4.36 -7.42
N ALA A 30 28.25 4.80 -6.76
CA ALA A 30 28.36 4.75 -5.31
C ALA A 30 27.29 5.61 -4.62
N GLU A 31 27.03 6.82 -5.14
CA GLU A 31 25.97 7.68 -4.62
C GLU A 31 24.58 7.06 -4.82
N HIS A 32 24.32 6.47 -5.98
CA HIS A 32 23.08 5.73 -6.21
C HIS A 32 22.89 4.60 -5.21
N GLN A 33 23.92 3.79 -4.97
CA GLN A 33 23.88 2.71 -3.98
C GLN A 33 23.61 3.23 -2.56
N ARG A 34 24.21 4.36 -2.19
CA ARG A 34 23.96 5.02 -0.90
C ARG A 34 22.50 5.44 -0.75
N ILE A 35 21.92 6.06 -1.77
CA ILE A 35 20.50 6.46 -1.78
C ILE A 35 19.59 5.23 -1.70
N GLN A 36 19.88 4.17 -2.46
CA GLN A 36 19.09 2.93 -2.41
C GLN A 36 19.14 2.26 -1.02
N ALA A 37 20.31 2.25 -0.38
CA ALA A 37 20.44 1.74 0.98
C ALA A 37 19.62 2.55 1.99
N GLU A 38 19.64 3.88 1.88
CA GLU A 38 18.85 4.75 2.76
C GLU A 38 17.34 4.61 2.51
N ALA A 39 16.92 4.47 1.25
CA ALA A 39 15.52 4.20 0.91
C ALA A 39 15.05 2.87 1.51
N LYS A 40 15.87 1.82 1.40
CA LYS A 40 15.56 0.49 1.98
C LYS A 40 15.46 0.53 3.51
N ARG A 41 16.29 1.35 4.17
CA ARG A 41 16.25 1.54 5.63
C ARG A 41 14.96 2.22 6.08
N ARG A 42 14.37 3.08 5.25
CA ARG A 42 13.14 3.83 5.53
C ARG A 42 11.87 3.17 5.00
N ASP A 43 11.99 1.96 4.46
CA ASP A 43 10.84 1.20 3.97
C ASP A 43 9.88 0.90 5.13
N HIS A 44 8.62 1.35 4.99
CA HIS A 44 7.58 1.17 6.02
C HIS A 44 7.33 -0.30 6.36
N ARG A 45 7.64 -1.26 5.47
CA ARG A 45 7.52 -2.70 5.73
C ARG A 45 8.63 -3.18 6.66
N VAL A 46 9.84 -2.64 6.48
CA VAL A 46 11.00 -2.94 7.34
C VAL A 46 10.78 -2.30 8.71
N VAL A 47 10.48 -1.00 8.73
CA VAL A 47 10.25 -0.24 9.98
C VAL A 47 9.02 -0.75 10.72
N GLY A 48 7.91 -1.00 10.01
CA GLY A 48 6.66 -1.49 10.58
C GLY A 48 6.84 -2.85 11.25
N LYS A 49 7.60 -3.76 10.64
CA LYS A 49 7.96 -5.04 11.25
C LYS A 49 8.88 -4.85 12.45
N ALA A 50 9.95 -4.06 12.32
CA ALA A 50 10.93 -3.84 13.39
C ALA A 50 10.31 -3.19 14.64
N LEU A 51 9.35 -2.29 14.45
CA LEU A 51 8.64 -1.60 15.53
C LEU A 51 7.37 -2.32 15.99
N ASN A 52 7.05 -3.48 15.39
CA ASN A 52 5.85 -4.27 15.69
C ASN A 52 4.55 -3.46 15.53
N LEU A 53 4.40 -2.74 14.42
CA LEU A 53 3.25 -1.86 14.15
C LEU A 53 2.10 -2.60 13.45
N PHE A 54 2.42 -3.49 12.52
CA PHE A 54 1.45 -4.27 11.76
C PHE A 54 2.06 -5.56 11.22
N SER A 55 1.20 -6.46 10.74
CA SER A 55 1.58 -7.63 9.96
C SER A 55 0.60 -7.87 8.80
N ILE A 56 1.02 -8.66 7.82
CA ILE A 56 0.18 -9.19 6.75
C ILE A 56 0.37 -10.70 6.81
N GLN A 57 -0.71 -11.44 7.00
CA GLN A 57 -0.69 -12.91 7.12
C GLN A 57 -1.16 -13.52 5.79
N GLN A 58 -0.42 -14.51 5.29
CA GLN A 58 -0.73 -15.10 3.99
C GLN A 58 -2.06 -15.86 4.04
N GLU A 59 -2.35 -16.50 5.17
CA GLU A 59 -3.55 -17.27 5.45
C GLU A 59 -4.82 -16.40 5.48
N ALA A 60 -4.68 -15.12 5.85
CA ALA A 60 -5.79 -14.19 5.85
C ALA A 60 -6.12 -13.66 4.45
N GLY A 61 -5.15 -13.65 3.53
CA GLY A 61 -5.27 -13.09 2.19
C GLY A 61 -4.33 -11.91 1.95
N GLY A 62 -3.84 -11.80 0.71
CA GLY A 62 -2.94 -10.72 0.31
C GLY A 62 -3.59 -9.34 0.47
N GLY A 63 -2.86 -8.40 1.10
CA GLY A 63 -3.31 -7.02 1.27
C GLY A 63 -4.16 -6.76 2.52
N LEU A 64 -4.50 -7.78 3.31
CA LEU A 64 -5.22 -7.60 4.57
C LEU A 64 -4.26 -7.31 5.73
N VAL A 65 -4.24 -6.05 6.18
CA VAL A 65 -3.32 -5.57 7.22
C VAL A 65 -3.88 -5.78 8.63
N PHE A 66 -3.10 -6.46 9.47
CA PHE A 66 -3.37 -6.65 10.89
C PHE A 66 -2.63 -5.57 11.68
N TRP A 67 -3.38 -4.63 12.24
CA TRP A 67 -2.82 -3.53 13.03
C TRP A 67 -2.54 -4.00 14.46
N HIS A 68 -1.27 -3.94 14.87
CA HIS A 68 -0.87 -4.27 16.24
C HIS A 68 -1.12 -3.08 17.17
N PRO A 69 -1.12 -3.24 18.52
CA PRO A 69 -1.49 -2.16 19.44
C PRO A 69 -0.75 -0.82 19.22
N LYS A 70 0.54 -0.86 18.87
CA LYS A 70 1.31 0.35 18.56
C LYS A 70 0.84 1.03 17.27
N GLY A 71 0.64 0.26 16.19
CA GLY A 71 0.14 0.79 14.93
C GLY A 71 -1.31 1.26 15.02
N ALA A 72 -2.16 0.53 15.74
CA ALA A 72 -3.54 0.91 16.00
C ALA A 72 -3.65 2.25 16.74
N ARG A 73 -2.76 2.52 17.71
CA ARG A 73 -2.68 3.85 18.37
C ARG A 73 -2.34 4.97 17.39
N ILE A 74 -1.35 4.77 16.52
CA ILE A 74 -0.98 5.77 15.50
C ILE A 74 -2.17 6.02 14.57
N ARG A 75 -2.79 4.96 14.09
CA ARG A 75 -3.99 5.04 13.24
C ARG A 75 -5.11 5.81 13.93
N ARG A 76 -5.39 5.51 15.20
CA ARG A 76 -6.43 6.20 15.98
C ARG A 76 -6.16 7.70 16.10
N LEU A 77 -4.93 8.10 16.38
CA LEU A 77 -4.55 9.52 16.46
C LEU A 77 -4.81 10.25 15.12
N LEU A 78 -4.49 9.61 14.00
CA LEU A 78 -4.75 10.17 12.66
C LEU A 78 -6.24 10.24 12.35
N GLU A 79 -7.01 9.20 12.67
CA GLU A 79 -8.47 9.18 12.45
C GLU A 79 -9.19 10.23 13.30
N ASP A 80 -8.77 10.43 14.55
CA ASP A 80 -9.37 11.43 15.43
C ASP A 80 -9.08 12.84 14.95
N TYR A 81 -7.84 13.12 14.53
CA TYR A 81 -7.48 14.38 13.89
C TYR A 81 -8.31 14.63 12.62
N TRP A 82 -8.36 13.65 11.72
CA TRP A 82 -9.11 13.75 10.46
C TRP A 82 -10.61 14.02 10.70
N LYS A 83 -11.23 13.34 11.67
CA LYS A 83 -12.64 13.59 12.05
C LYS A 83 -12.82 15.01 12.58
N GLN A 84 -11.93 15.48 13.44
CA GLN A 84 -12.03 16.82 14.00
C GLN A 84 -11.98 17.89 12.90
N GLU A 85 -11.04 17.78 11.96
CA GLU A 85 -10.94 18.71 10.82
C GLU A 85 -12.21 18.71 9.95
N HIS A 86 -12.86 17.56 9.77
CA HIS A 86 -14.13 17.49 9.04
C HIS A 86 -15.26 18.20 9.80
N LEU A 87 -15.35 17.99 11.11
CA LEU A 87 -16.35 18.65 11.96
C LEU A 87 -16.15 20.17 11.99
N ASP A 88 -14.91 20.62 12.12
CA ASP A 88 -14.55 22.05 12.10
C ASP A 88 -14.84 22.67 10.72
N GLY A 89 -14.70 21.88 9.65
CA GLY A 89 -15.10 22.24 8.29
C GLY A 89 -16.61 22.20 8.01
N GLY A 90 -17.45 21.87 9.00
CA GLY A 90 -18.91 21.81 8.86
C GLY A 90 -19.45 20.55 8.17
N TYR A 91 -18.65 19.49 8.07
CA TYR A 91 -19.11 18.20 7.54
C TYR A 91 -19.88 17.41 8.61
N GLU A 92 -20.91 16.68 8.17
CA GLU A 92 -21.63 15.74 9.02
C GLU A 92 -21.08 14.32 8.85
N LEU A 93 -20.75 13.66 9.97
CA LEU A 93 -20.31 12.27 9.96
C LEU A 93 -21.51 11.33 9.90
N LEU A 94 -21.48 10.40 8.95
CA LEU A 94 -22.47 9.32 8.81
C LEU A 94 -21.78 7.96 8.67
N TYR A 95 -22.54 6.88 8.89
CA TYR A 95 -22.05 5.51 8.80
C TYR A 95 -22.91 4.71 7.83
N THR A 96 -22.27 4.09 6.83
CA THR A 96 -22.93 3.22 5.85
C THR A 96 -22.44 1.78 5.97
N PRO A 97 -23.24 0.79 5.53
CA PRO A 97 -22.77 -0.60 5.41
C PRO A 97 -21.54 -0.73 4.51
N HIS A 98 -20.70 -1.72 4.77
CA HIS A 98 -19.53 -2.07 3.97
C HIS A 98 -19.86 -2.96 2.75
N MET A 99 -21.12 -3.42 2.66
CA MET A 99 -21.65 -4.20 1.54
C MET A 99 -22.99 -3.59 1.10
N ALA A 100 -23.25 -3.66 -0.20
CA ALA A 100 -24.49 -3.17 -0.81
C ALA A 100 -24.95 -4.10 -1.94
N SER A 101 -26.24 -4.04 -2.27
CA SER A 101 -26.81 -4.78 -3.41
C SER A 101 -26.09 -4.43 -4.71
N VAL A 102 -25.96 -5.41 -5.60
CA VAL A 102 -25.38 -5.25 -6.95
C VAL A 102 -26.04 -4.10 -7.73
N GLU A 103 -27.33 -3.88 -7.52
CA GLU A 103 -28.08 -2.80 -8.19
C GLU A 103 -27.55 -1.40 -7.84
N LEU A 104 -27.01 -1.20 -6.63
CA LEU A 104 -26.39 0.08 -6.26
C LEU A 104 -25.11 0.34 -7.07
N TRP A 105 -24.32 -0.71 -7.31
CA TRP A 105 -23.09 -0.63 -8.12
C TRP A 105 -23.39 -0.39 -9.60
N LYS A 106 -24.47 -0.98 -10.12
CA LYS A 106 -24.97 -0.68 -11.46
C LYS A 106 -25.43 0.77 -11.56
N THR A 107 -26.20 1.22 -10.58
CA THR A 107 -26.70 2.61 -10.52
C THR A 107 -25.57 3.63 -10.44
N SER A 108 -24.51 3.34 -9.67
CA SER A 108 -23.33 4.20 -9.58
C SER A 108 -22.40 4.12 -10.79
N GLY A 109 -22.67 3.22 -11.76
CA GLY A 109 -21.82 2.97 -12.92
C GLY A 109 -20.51 2.24 -12.63
N HIS A 110 -20.32 1.74 -11.40
CA HIS A 110 -19.08 1.05 -11.02
C HIS A 110 -19.08 -0.43 -11.43
N PHE A 111 -20.24 -1.00 -11.75
CA PHE A 111 -20.37 -2.42 -12.05
C PHE A 111 -19.56 -2.87 -13.28
N ASP A 112 -19.51 -2.06 -14.34
CA ASP A 112 -18.88 -2.46 -15.61
C ASP A 112 -17.32 -2.44 -15.59
N PHE A 113 -16.72 -2.01 -14.48
CA PHE A 113 -15.25 -1.93 -14.31
C PHE A 113 -14.65 -3.14 -13.57
N TYR A 114 -15.48 -4.08 -13.10
CA TYR A 114 -15.08 -5.28 -12.37
C TYR A 114 -15.55 -6.55 -13.07
#